data_AF-A0A2V4HJ13-F1
#
_entry.id   AF-A0A2V4HJ13-F1
#
_cell.length_a   1.000
_cell.length_b   1.000
_cell.length_c   1.000
_cell.angle_alpha   90.00
_cell.angle_beta   90.00
_cell.angle_gamma   90.00
#
_symmetry.space_group_name_H-M   'P 1'
#
loop_
_entity.id
_entity.type
_entity.pdbx_description
1 polymer ?
#
loop_
_entity_poly.entity_id
_entity_poly.type
_entity_poly.pdbx_seq_one_letter_code
_entity_poly.pdbx_strand_id
1 'polypeptide(L)'
;MDPILIEFKEPKHRERLGRTVLEEEPRRSNVVQMKTRILRPSEYEALRSAASPKYRVVFDTALMTGMRVVELRLFLKNPSWFDGTFIHLPRIAIKKKKATINQRWIHLSSRGRALIENIHQILGEADLPTETSLRDYMHRKALIAGIDPYGLNMKMFRKTWESWLIASYPDRKEEIFLSQGHTSLTALQHYVNLPFTEEDRLKMKEWVEGWR
;
A
#
# COMPACT_ATOMS: atom_id res chain seq x y z
N MET A 1 -21.04 -44.14 -30.48
CA MET A 1 -21.18 -43.16 -29.38
C MET A 1 -20.78 -41.82 -29.97
N ASP A 2 -21.75 -40.97 -30.28
CA ASP A 2 -21.49 -39.64 -30.84
C ASP A 2 -21.12 -38.65 -29.72
N PRO A 3 -20.14 -37.76 -29.93
CA PRO A 3 -19.76 -36.77 -28.93
C PRO A 3 -20.77 -35.63 -28.87
N ILE A 4 -21.24 -35.33 -27.66
CA ILE A 4 -22.13 -34.20 -27.35
C ILE A 4 -21.33 -32.90 -27.50
N LEU A 5 -21.64 -32.12 -28.54
CA LEU A 5 -21.20 -30.73 -28.70
C LEU A 5 -22.00 -29.84 -27.74
N ILE A 6 -21.34 -29.29 -26.73
CA ILE A 6 -21.90 -28.27 -25.84
C ILE A 6 -21.71 -26.91 -26.51
N GLU A 7 -22.77 -26.35 -27.08
CA GLU A 7 -22.78 -24.97 -27.58
C GLU A 7 -22.70 -23.98 -26.40
N PHE A 8 -21.59 -23.26 -26.30
CA PHE A 8 -21.48 -22.08 -25.44
C PHE A 8 -22.19 -20.90 -26.12
N LYS A 9 -23.34 -20.47 -25.57
CA LYS A 9 -23.96 -19.19 -25.95
C LYS A 9 -23.27 -18.04 -25.22
N GLU A 10 -22.60 -17.16 -25.96
CA GLU A 10 -22.09 -15.90 -25.42
C GLU A 10 -23.23 -15.00 -24.92
N PRO A 11 -23.05 -14.29 -23.80
CA PRO A 11 -24.06 -13.37 -23.30
C PRO A 11 -24.14 -12.12 -24.17
N LYS A 12 -25.36 -11.78 -24.60
CA LYS A 12 -25.68 -10.58 -25.40
C LYS A 12 -25.27 -9.30 -24.67
N HIS A 13 -24.20 -8.66 -25.14
CA HIS A 13 -23.81 -7.34 -24.70
C HIS A 13 -24.83 -6.30 -25.23
N ARG A 14 -25.46 -5.55 -24.33
CA ARG A 14 -26.32 -4.40 -24.69
C ARG A 14 -25.45 -3.33 -25.38
N GLU A 15 -25.81 -2.99 -26.61
CA GLU A 15 -25.29 -1.82 -27.32
C GLU A 15 -25.60 -0.55 -26.52
N ARG A 16 -24.56 0.24 -26.24
CA ARG A 16 -24.71 1.65 -25.84
C ARG A 16 -24.08 2.52 -26.90
N LEU A 17 -24.89 3.47 -27.35
CA LEU A 17 -24.65 4.46 -28.40
C LEU A 17 -23.27 5.12 -28.36
N GLY A 18 -22.73 5.25 -29.58
CA GLY A 18 -21.74 6.21 -30.07
C GLY A 18 -21.08 7.15 -29.06
N ARG A 19 -19.81 6.86 -28.77
CA ARG A 19 -18.80 7.89 -28.47
C ARG A 19 -17.58 7.61 -29.33
N THR A 20 -17.16 8.65 -30.04
CA THR A 20 -15.93 8.72 -30.81
C THR A 20 -14.77 8.20 -29.97
N VAL A 21 -14.11 7.14 -30.44
CA VAL A 21 -12.94 6.55 -29.79
C VAL A 21 -11.77 7.51 -30.05
N LEU A 22 -11.58 8.47 -29.15
CA LEU A 22 -10.22 8.98 -28.93
C LEU A 22 -9.44 7.78 -28.39
N GLU A 23 -8.30 7.48 -29.01
CA GLU A 23 -7.40 6.41 -28.58
C GLU A 23 -7.11 6.56 -27.09
N GLU A 24 -7.82 5.81 -26.25
CA GLU A 24 -7.48 5.72 -24.84
C GLU A 24 -6.14 5.01 -24.76
N GLU A 25 -5.10 5.71 -24.33
CA GLU A 25 -3.86 5.03 -23.91
C GLU A 25 -4.23 3.85 -23.02
N PRO A 26 -3.59 2.68 -23.20
CA PRO A 26 -3.97 1.47 -22.48
C PRO A 26 -3.97 1.75 -20.99
N ARG A 27 -5.16 1.83 -20.38
CA ARG A 27 -5.31 2.03 -18.94
C ARG A 27 -4.56 0.89 -18.26
N ARG A 28 -3.44 1.21 -17.60
CA ARG A 28 -2.68 0.21 -16.85
C ARG A 28 -3.64 -0.47 -15.90
N SER A 29 -3.77 -1.80 -16.02
CA SER A 29 -4.74 -2.55 -15.23
C SER A 29 -4.46 -2.39 -13.74
N ASN A 30 -5.53 -2.20 -12.97
CA ASN A 30 -5.49 -2.07 -11.52
C ASN A 30 -4.87 -3.36 -10.93
N VAL A 31 -3.86 -3.23 -10.07
CA VAL A 31 -3.32 -4.37 -9.34
C VAL A 31 -4.13 -4.55 -8.06
N VAL A 32 -4.97 -5.58 -8.00
CA VAL A 32 -5.84 -5.86 -6.85
C VAL A 32 -5.53 -7.22 -6.27
N GLN A 33 -5.41 -7.27 -4.94
CA GLN A 33 -5.17 -8.51 -4.21
C GLN A 33 -6.06 -8.61 -2.97
N MET A 34 -6.82 -9.70 -2.86
CA MET A 34 -7.80 -9.90 -1.77
C MET A 34 -8.70 -8.68 -1.56
N LYS A 35 -9.24 -8.12 -2.66
CA LYS A 35 -10.09 -6.91 -2.67
C LYS A 35 -9.40 -5.65 -2.13
N THR A 36 -8.07 -5.67 -1.97
CA THR A 36 -7.27 -4.50 -1.58
C THR A 36 -6.36 -4.14 -2.73
N ARG A 37 -6.34 -2.86 -3.11
CA ARG A 37 -5.49 -2.39 -4.19
C ARG A 37 -4.01 -2.40 -3.77
N ILE A 38 -3.13 -2.66 -4.72
CA ILE A 38 -1.69 -2.45 -4.60
C ILE A 38 -1.39 -1.33 -5.58
N LEU A 39 -0.86 -0.21 -5.08
CA LEU A 39 -0.59 0.92 -5.94
C LEU A 39 0.69 0.71 -6.73
N ARG A 40 0.67 1.05 -8.00
CA ARG A 40 1.89 1.39 -8.76
C ARG A 40 2.44 2.72 -8.24
N PRO A 41 3.74 3.01 -8.42
CA PRO A 41 4.31 4.29 -8.00
C PRO A 41 3.59 5.50 -8.57
N SER A 42 3.19 5.46 -9.84
CA SER A 42 2.43 6.54 -10.47
C SER A 42 1.06 6.77 -9.83
N GLU A 43 0.35 5.71 -9.46
CA GLU A 43 -0.95 5.80 -8.78
C GLU A 43 -0.79 6.39 -7.38
N TYR A 44 0.26 5.97 -6.66
CA TYR A 44 0.57 6.54 -5.35
C TYR A 44 0.89 8.03 -5.45
N GLU A 45 1.73 8.43 -6.40
CA GLU A 45 2.09 9.84 -6.61
C GLU A 45 0.90 10.70 -7.01
N ALA A 46 0.01 10.20 -7.88
CA ALA A 46 -1.20 10.90 -8.26
C ALA A 46 -2.16 11.07 -7.06
N LEU A 47 -2.37 10.01 -6.27
CA LEU A 47 -3.19 10.07 -5.06
C LEU A 47 -2.60 11.05 -4.02
N ARG A 48 -1.28 10.99 -3.83
CA ARG A 48 -0.53 11.85 -2.92
C ARG A 48 -0.62 13.31 -3.37
N SER A 49 -0.47 13.58 -4.66
CA SER A 49 -0.54 14.93 -5.23
C SER A 49 -1.92 15.56 -5.04
N ALA A 50 -2.99 14.78 -5.13
CA ALA A 50 -4.36 15.25 -4.87
C ALA A 50 -4.66 15.50 -3.37
N ALA A 51 -3.89 14.91 -2.46
CA ALA A 51 -4.05 15.07 -1.02
C ALA A 51 -3.51 16.42 -0.52
N SER A 52 -4.06 16.93 0.59
CA SER A 52 -3.53 18.13 1.25
C SER A 52 -2.23 17.80 2.01
N PRO A 53 -1.40 18.80 2.35
CA PRO A 53 -0.09 18.56 2.97
C PRO A 53 -0.12 17.63 4.18
N LYS A 54 -1.08 17.81 5.08
CA LYS A 54 -1.29 16.92 6.24
C LYS A 54 -1.54 15.47 5.85
N TYR A 55 -2.42 15.21 4.88
CA TYR A 55 -2.74 13.85 4.47
C TYR A 55 -1.64 13.20 3.62
N ARG A 56 -0.84 14.00 2.90
CA ARG A 56 0.38 13.51 2.22
C ARG A 56 1.32 12.88 3.23
N VAL A 57 1.55 13.55 4.36
CA VAL A 57 2.41 13.05 5.43
C VAL A 57 1.84 11.77 6.05
N VAL A 58 0.52 11.72 6.27
CA VAL A 58 -0.14 10.49 6.77
C VAL A 58 0.01 9.33 5.79
N PHE A 59 -0.18 9.57 4.49
CA PHE A 59 -0.05 8.54 3.45
C PHE A 59 1.41 8.08 3.28
N ASP A 60 2.35 9.03 3.24
CA ASP A 60 3.79 8.76 3.15
C ASP A 60 4.25 7.92 4.34
N THR A 61 3.78 8.25 5.55
CA THR A 61 4.07 7.48 6.76
C THR A 61 3.46 6.09 6.70
N ALA A 62 2.17 5.98 6.34
CA ALA A 62 1.49 4.69 6.25
C ALA A 62 2.13 3.76 5.21
N LEU A 63 2.59 4.33 4.09
CA LEU A 63 3.33 3.61 3.05
C LEU A 63 4.69 3.16 3.60
N MET A 64 5.60 4.09 3.90
CA MET A 64 7.02 3.76 4.17
C MET A 64 7.26 2.98 5.47
N THR A 65 6.29 2.94 6.38
CA THR A 65 6.35 2.10 7.59
C THR A 65 5.59 0.78 7.44
N GLY A 66 4.61 0.72 6.54
CA GLY A 66 3.66 -0.40 6.45
C GLY A 66 2.85 -0.66 7.73
N MET A 67 2.76 0.33 8.63
CA MET A 67 1.96 0.21 9.85
C MET A 67 0.46 0.15 9.56
N ARG A 68 -0.27 -0.61 10.38
CA ARG A 68 -1.73 -0.49 10.46
C ARG A 68 -2.09 0.85 11.10
N VAL A 69 -3.28 1.38 10.80
CA VAL A 69 -3.75 2.67 11.37
C VAL A 69 -3.63 2.72 12.90
N VAL A 70 -3.95 1.61 13.57
CA VAL A 70 -3.85 1.52 15.03
C VAL A 70 -2.41 1.51 15.53
N GLU A 71 -1.49 0.88 14.80
CA GLU A 71 -0.05 0.85 15.12
C GLU A 71 0.51 2.26 14.96
N LEU A 72 0.18 2.92 13.85
CA LEU A 72 0.60 4.29 13.58
C LEU A 72 0.09 5.28 14.64
N ARG A 73 -1.19 5.17 15.05
CA ARG A 73 -1.76 6.01 16.12
C ARG A 73 -1.04 5.81 17.45
N LEU A 74 -0.66 4.58 17.77
CA LEU A 74 0.09 4.31 18.99
C LEU A 74 1.52 4.84 18.90
N PHE A 75 2.18 4.68 17.74
CA PHE A 75 3.51 5.22 17.51
C PHE A 75 3.56 6.74 17.67
N LEU A 76 2.57 7.49 17.14
CA LEU A 76 2.49 8.95 17.33
C LEU A 76 2.31 9.38 18.79
N LYS A 77 1.87 8.48 19.67
CA LYS A 77 1.77 8.70 21.12
C LYS A 77 3.00 8.19 21.89
N ASN A 78 3.91 7.49 21.20
CA ASN A 78 5.09 6.87 21.77
C ASN A 78 6.31 7.11 20.85
N PRO A 79 6.73 8.38 20.66
CA PRO A 79 7.88 8.74 19.80
C PRO A 79 9.16 7.98 20.13
N SER A 80 9.36 7.61 21.40
CA SER A 80 10.52 6.87 21.89
C SER A 80 10.68 5.47 21.30
N TRP A 81 9.68 4.97 20.58
CA TRP A 81 9.78 3.73 19.83
C TRP A 81 10.69 3.86 18.60
N PHE A 82 11.03 5.06 18.17
CA PHE A 82 12.01 5.30 17.12
C PHE A 82 13.38 5.58 17.73
N ASP A 83 14.39 4.78 17.36
CA ASP A 83 15.76 4.87 17.90
C ASP A 83 16.73 5.69 17.01
N GLY A 84 16.20 6.35 15.97
CA GLY A 84 16.97 7.03 14.93
C GLY A 84 17.20 6.17 13.69
N THR A 85 17.08 4.84 13.79
CA THR A 85 17.28 3.91 12.67
C THR A 85 16.02 3.09 12.40
N PHE A 86 15.46 2.48 13.43
CA PHE A 86 14.32 1.57 13.39
C PHE A 86 13.16 2.08 14.23
N ILE A 87 11.95 1.59 13.93
CA ILE A 87 10.80 1.71 14.82
C ILE A 87 10.55 0.37 15.51
N HIS A 88 10.66 0.33 16.83
CA HIS A 88 10.21 -0.79 17.66
C HIS A 88 8.70 -0.76 17.78
N LEU A 89 8.00 -1.78 17.28
CA LEU A 89 6.60 -1.98 17.66
C LEU A 89 6.50 -3.07 18.72
N PRO A 90 6.33 -2.71 20.01
CA PRO A 90 6.17 -3.66 21.09
C PRO A 90 4.79 -4.33 21.05
N ARG A 91 4.59 -5.36 21.88
CA ARG A 91 3.35 -6.14 21.95
C ARG A 91 2.09 -5.30 22.10
N ILE A 92 2.15 -4.22 22.87
CA ILE A 92 1.02 -3.30 23.07
C ILE A 92 0.56 -2.61 21.77
N ALA A 93 1.46 -2.47 20.78
CA ALA A 93 1.13 -1.97 19.45
C ALA A 93 0.39 -3.02 18.59
N ILE A 94 0.58 -4.32 18.88
CA ILE A 94 0.02 -5.42 18.10
C ILE A 94 -1.34 -5.84 18.68
N LYS A 95 -2.39 -5.10 18.31
CA LYS A 95 -3.76 -5.36 18.81
C LYS A 95 -4.48 -6.56 18.17
N LYS A 96 -3.89 -7.22 17.17
CA LYS A 96 -4.54 -8.34 16.49
C LYS A 96 -4.54 -9.57 17.41
N LYS A 97 -5.72 -9.96 17.92
CA LYS A 97 -5.91 -11.08 18.87
C LYS A 97 -5.25 -12.41 18.43
N LYS A 98 -5.21 -12.69 17.12
CA LYS A 98 -4.61 -13.90 16.54
C LYS A 98 -3.18 -13.68 15.98
N ALA A 99 -2.49 -12.62 16.37
CA ALA A 99 -1.10 -12.42 15.97
C ALA A 99 -0.20 -13.40 16.74
N THR A 100 0.66 -14.10 16.01
CA THR A 100 1.72 -14.95 16.57
C THR A 100 2.99 -14.15 16.89
N ILE A 101 3.22 -13.06 16.15
CA ILE A 101 4.33 -12.13 16.34
C ILE A 101 3.94 -11.13 17.44
N ASN A 102 4.76 -11.08 18.49
CA ASN A 102 4.54 -10.22 19.67
C ASN A 102 5.35 -8.92 19.67
N GLN A 103 6.27 -8.75 18.72
CA GLN A 103 6.99 -7.50 18.47
C GLN A 103 7.61 -7.51 17.09
N ARG A 104 7.96 -6.35 16.54
CA ARG A 104 8.76 -6.28 15.30
C ARG A 104 9.54 -4.97 15.21
N TRP A 105 10.59 -5.01 14.41
CA TRP A 105 11.39 -3.86 14.02
C TRP A 105 11.02 -3.41 12.62
N ILE A 106 10.60 -2.15 12.48
CA ILE A 106 10.31 -1.58 11.17
C ILE A 106 11.58 -0.92 10.65
N HIS A 107 12.09 -1.46 9.54
CA HIS A 107 13.18 -0.87 8.77
C HIS A 107 12.60 0.25 7.90
N LEU A 108 13.39 1.29 7.68
CA LEU A 108 12.95 2.50 6.97
C LEU A 108 13.86 2.76 5.77
N SER A 109 13.28 3.23 4.67
CA SER A 109 14.06 3.85 3.59
C SER A 109 14.71 5.15 4.09
N SER A 110 15.70 5.66 3.37
CA SER A 110 16.32 6.96 3.69
C SER A 110 15.27 8.07 3.80
N ARG A 111 14.31 8.07 2.86
CA ARG A 111 13.15 8.98 2.86
C ARG A 111 12.22 8.73 4.05
N GLY A 112 11.97 7.47 4.37
CA GLY A 112 11.17 7.08 5.53
C GLY A 112 11.77 7.60 6.84
N ARG A 113 13.08 7.44 7.03
CA ARG A 113 13.80 7.90 8.23
C ARG A 113 13.67 9.41 8.41
N ALA A 114 13.97 10.19 7.37
CA ALA A 114 13.86 11.65 7.40
C ALA A 114 12.44 12.14 7.71
N LEU A 115 11.41 11.43 7.20
CA LEU A 115 10.02 11.72 7.53
C LEU A 115 9.71 11.45 9.00
N ILE A 116 10.13 10.29 9.51
CA ILE A 116 9.83 9.84 10.87
C ILE A 116 10.53 10.70 11.92
N GLU A 117 11.76 11.15 11.66
CA GLU A 117 12.48 12.09 12.53
C GLU A 117 11.67 13.36 12.82
N ASN A 118 10.88 13.84 11.85
CA ASN A 118 10.14 15.09 11.94
C ASN A 118 8.63 14.90 12.08
N ILE A 119 8.13 13.67 12.14
CA ILE A 119 6.69 13.39 12.02
C ILE A 119 5.85 14.04 13.12
N HIS A 120 6.37 14.09 14.35
CA HIS A 120 5.68 14.70 15.49
C HIS A 120 5.59 16.22 15.36
N GLN A 121 6.55 16.86 14.69
CA GLN A 121 6.46 18.30 14.40
C GLN A 121 5.42 18.58 13.31
N ILE A 122 5.29 17.67 12.33
CA ILE A 122 4.39 17.86 11.17
C ILE A 122 2.94 17.51 11.51
N LEU A 123 2.70 16.41 12.23
CA LEU A 123 1.36 15.94 12.57
C LEU A 123 0.92 16.37 13.98
N GLY A 124 1.86 16.74 14.85
CA GLY A 124 1.59 17.00 16.27
C GLY A 124 1.16 15.74 17.03
N GLU A 125 0.63 15.95 18.23
CA GLU A 125 -0.10 14.91 18.99
C GLU A 125 -1.53 14.68 18.43
N ALA A 126 -1.86 15.29 17.29
CA ALA A 126 -3.21 15.25 16.75
C ALA A 126 -3.66 13.81 16.53
N ASP A 127 -4.83 13.48 17.06
CA ASP A 127 -5.41 12.16 16.88
C ASP A 127 -5.67 11.95 15.39
N LEU A 128 -5.01 10.95 14.80
CA LEU A 128 -5.20 10.59 13.40
C LEU A 128 -6.69 10.47 13.09
N PRO A 129 -7.18 10.86 11.90
CA PRO A 129 -8.57 10.61 11.56
C PRO A 129 -8.90 9.11 11.68
N THR A 130 -10.17 8.78 11.91
CA THR A 130 -10.60 7.39 11.97
C THR A 130 -10.29 6.67 10.64
N GLU A 131 -10.19 5.35 10.66
CA GLU A 131 -9.94 4.59 9.42
C GLU A 131 -11.04 4.83 8.38
N THR A 132 -12.29 4.99 8.82
CA THR A 132 -13.42 5.40 7.97
C THR A 132 -13.18 6.78 7.36
N SER A 133 -12.83 7.77 8.16
CA SER A 133 -12.56 9.14 7.67
C SER A 133 -11.37 9.19 6.70
N LEU A 134 -10.32 8.43 6.97
CA LEU A 134 -9.16 8.29 6.08
C LEU A 134 -9.55 7.66 4.75
N ARG A 135 -10.34 6.57 4.78
CA ARG A 135 -10.84 5.90 3.59
C ARG A 135 -11.70 6.84 2.75
N ASP A 136 -12.67 7.52 3.36
CA ASP A 136 -13.59 8.38 2.65
C ASP A 136 -12.86 9.59 2.06
N TYR A 137 -11.88 10.15 2.77
CA TYR A 137 -10.99 11.19 2.24
C TYR A 137 -10.19 10.68 1.03
N MET A 138 -9.57 9.51 1.17
CA MET A 138 -8.78 8.89 0.11
C MET A 138 -9.63 8.60 -1.13
N HIS A 139 -10.87 8.12 -0.98
CA HIS A 139 -11.79 7.88 -2.10
C HIS A 139 -12.08 9.17 -2.88
N ARG A 140 -12.35 10.28 -2.16
CA ARG A 140 -12.52 11.59 -2.82
C ARG A 140 -11.27 12.02 -3.58
N LYS A 141 -10.08 11.80 -3.01
CA LYS A 141 -8.80 12.16 -3.66
C LYS A 141 -8.45 11.24 -4.84
N ALA A 142 -8.80 9.97 -4.76
CA ALA A 142 -8.65 9.04 -5.86
C ALA A 142 -9.46 9.47 -7.09
N LEU A 143 -10.73 9.86 -6.89
CA LEU A 143 -11.58 10.38 -7.96
C LEU A 143 -10.98 11.65 -8.61
N ILE A 144 -10.45 12.57 -7.81
CA ILE A 144 -9.76 13.77 -8.32
C ILE A 144 -8.50 13.41 -9.12
N ALA A 145 -7.76 12.38 -8.67
CA ALA A 145 -6.54 11.91 -9.31
C ALA A 145 -6.79 10.97 -10.51
N GLY A 146 -8.04 10.72 -10.91
CA GLY A 146 -8.38 9.78 -11.97
C GLY A 146 -8.13 8.30 -11.62
N ILE A 147 -8.03 7.98 -10.33
CA ILE A 147 -7.80 6.63 -9.82
C ILE A 147 -9.16 6.01 -9.42
N ASP A 148 -9.43 4.80 -9.91
CA ASP A 148 -10.61 4.04 -9.51
C ASP A 148 -10.54 3.71 -7.99
N PRO A 149 -11.55 4.13 -7.19
CA PRO A 149 -11.54 3.94 -5.74
C PRO A 149 -11.71 2.47 -5.31
N TYR A 150 -12.01 1.56 -6.24
CA TYR A 150 -12.17 0.13 -5.93
C TYR A 150 -10.93 -0.44 -5.21
N GLY A 151 -11.18 -1.05 -4.05
CA GLY A 151 -10.14 -1.67 -3.23
C GLY A 151 -9.23 -0.71 -2.46
N LEU A 152 -9.46 0.62 -2.53
CA LEU A 152 -8.70 1.59 -1.74
C LEU A 152 -9.15 1.57 -0.27
N ASN A 153 -8.21 1.33 0.64
CA ASN A 153 -8.38 1.37 2.09
C ASN A 153 -6.99 1.47 2.76
N MET A 154 -6.91 1.76 4.06
CA MET A 154 -5.60 1.98 4.70
C MET A 154 -4.67 0.75 4.69
N LYS A 155 -5.22 -0.47 4.63
CA LYS A 155 -4.42 -1.71 4.50
C LYS A 155 -3.64 -1.76 3.19
N MET A 156 -4.09 -1.03 2.17
CA MET A 156 -3.44 -0.97 0.87
C MET A 156 -2.01 -0.43 0.95
N PHE A 157 -1.72 0.52 1.85
CA PHE A 157 -0.40 1.13 1.97
C PHE A 157 0.64 0.09 2.39
N ARG A 158 0.33 -0.72 3.40
CA ARG A 158 1.18 -1.85 3.81
C ARG A 158 1.41 -2.84 2.68
N LYS A 159 0.35 -3.24 1.98
CA LYS A 159 0.46 -4.19 0.86
C LYS A 159 1.29 -3.62 -0.29
N THR A 160 1.10 -2.34 -0.59
CA THR A 160 1.87 -1.60 -1.59
C THR A 160 3.34 -1.58 -1.21
N TRP A 161 3.65 -1.18 0.02
CA TRP A 161 5.02 -1.10 0.52
C TRP A 161 5.74 -2.45 0.51
N GLU A 162 5.09 -3.49 1.05
CA GLU A 162 5.60 -4.86 1.01
C GLU A 162 5.87 -5.31 -0.42
N SER A 163 4.96 -5.03 -1.35
CA SER A 163 5.11 -5.38 -2.77
C SER A 163 6.29 -4.66 -3.43
N TRP A 164 6.46 -3.36 -3.15
CA TRP A 164 7.57 -2.58 -3.71
C TRP A 164 8.92 -3.03 -3.16
N LEU A 165 8.98 -3.34 -1.86
CA LEU A 165 10.18 -3.89 -1.24
C LEU A 165 10.54 -5.25 -1.82
N ILE A 166 9.58 -6.17 -1.98
CA ILE A 166 9.83 -7.49 -2.57
C ILE A 166 10.26 -7.38 -4.03
N ALA A 167 9.65 -6.47 -4.79
CA ALA A 167 9.99 -6.24 -6.19
C ALA A 167 11.38 -5.62 -6.37
N SER A 168 11.87 -4.86 -5.38
CA SER A 168 13.15 -4.14 -5.43
C SER A 168 14.29 -4.89 -4.74
N TYR A 169 13.99 -5.67 -3.70
CA TYR A 169 14.94 -6.43 -2.87
C TYR A 169 14.48 -7.89 -2.70
N PRO A 170 14.41 -8.66 -3.80
CA PRO A 170 13.89 -10.03 -3.77
C PRO A 170 14.72 -10.98 -2.88
N ASP A 171 15.98 -10.64 -2.59
CA ASP A 171 16.88 -11.43 -1.75
C ASP A 171 16.73 -11.12 -0.25
N ARG A 172 15.93 -10.12 0.13
CA ARG A 172 15.69 -9.71 1.52
C ARG A 172 14.26 -10.02 2.00
N LYS A 173 13.58 -10.97 1.34
CA LYS A 173 12.16 -11.29 1.59
C LYS A 173 11.88 -11.66 3.04
N GLU A 174 12.72 -12.47 3.70
CA GLU A 174 12.49 -12.82 5.10
C GLU A 174 12.51 -11.59 6.00
N GLU A 175 13.48 -10.71 5.80
CA GLU A 175 13.63 -9.46 6.55
C GLU A 175 12.44 -8.53 6.31
N ILE A 176 12.00 -8.39 5.06
CA ILE A 176 10.79 -7.64 4.69
C ILE A 176 9.57 -8.22 5.41
N PHE A 177 9.38 -9.54 5.41
CA PHE A 177 8.24 -10.17 6.07
C PHE A 177 8.27 -9.98 7.58
N LEU A 178 9.42 -10.15 8.23
CA LEU A 178 9.56 -9.89 9.67
C LEU A 178 9.28 -8.42 10.00
N SER A 179 9.80 -7.49 9.21
CA SER A 179 9.56 -6.06 9.37
C SER A 179 8.09 -5.68 9.15
N GLN A 180 7.44 -6.34 8.19
CA GLN A 180 6.02 -6.25 7.93
C GLN A 180 5.20 -7.21 8.80
N GLY A 181 5.74 -7.79 9.88
CA GLY A 181 5.00 -8.62 10.85
C GLY A 181 4.18 -9.76 10.22
N HIS A 182 4.73 -10.42 9.20
CA HIS A 182 4.19 -11.59 8.52
C HIS A 182 4.98 -12.85 8.88
N THR A 183 4.31 -14.01 8.84
CA THR A 183 4.98 -15.33 8.88
C THR A 183 5.22 -15.82 7.45
N SER A 184 6.38 -16.43 7.19
CA SER A 184 6.96 -16.65 5.86
C SER A 184 6.08 -17.43 4.88
N LEU A 185 5.28 -18.39 5.36
CA LEU A 185 4.58 -19.35 4.51
C LEU A 185 3.35 -18.77 3.78
N THR A 186 2.69 -17.75 4.33
CA THR A 186 1.46 -17.17 3.74
C THR A 186 1.74 -15.97 2.83
N ALA A 187 2.88 -15.29 2.97
CA ALA A 187 3.19 -14.10 2.20
C ALA A 187 3.79 -14.40 0.81
N LEU A 188 4.41 -15.57 0.63
CA LEU A 188 5.20 -15.89 -0.57
C LEU A 188 4.34 -16.16 -1.82
N GLN A 189 3.15 -16.75 -1.66
CA GLN A 189 2.22 -17.06 -2.77
C GLN A 189 1.52 -15.83 -3.36
N HIS A 190 1.83 -14.63 -2.86
CA HIS A 190 0.96 -13.48 -2.96
C HIS A 190 1.59 -12.29 -3.68
N TYR A 191 2.92 -12.14 -3.65
CA TYR A 191 3.59 -10.94 -4.16
C TYR A 191 4.62 -11.21 -5.27
N VAL A 192 4.94 -12.48 -5.53
CA VAL A 192 5.96 -12.89 -6.52
C VAL A 192 5.47 -12.74 -7.97
N ASN A 193 4.16 -12.56 -8.22
CA ASN A 193 3.59 -12.49 -9.56
C ASN A 193 2.75 -11.21 -9.81
N LEU A 194 3.16 -10.08 -9.25
CA LEU A 194 2.50 -8.80 -9.53
C LEU A 194 3.00 -8.21 -10.87
N PRO A 195 2.10 -7.73 -11.75
CA PRO A 195 2.46 -7.27 -13.09
C PRO A 195 3.01 -5.83 -13.07
N PHE A 196 4.08 -5.59 -12.31
CA PHE A 196 4.82 -4.33 -12.32
C PHE A 196 5.68 -4.24 -13.59
N THR A 197 5.64 -3.09 -14.26
CA THR A 197 6.48 -2.81 -15.43
C THR A 197 7.90 -2.42 -14.99
N GLU A 198 8.84 -2.38 -15.94
CA GLU A 198 10.19 -1.87 -15.66
C GLU A 198 10.17 -0.39 -15.20
N GLU A 199 9.28 0.42 -15.76
CA GLU A 199 9.09 1.80 -15.31
C GLU A 199 8.60 1.86 -13.85
N ASP A 200 7.68 0.97 -13.46
CA ASP A 200 7.25 0.90 -12.07
C ASP A 200 8.44 0.55 -11.17
N ARG A 201 9.27 -0.42 -11.55
CA ARG A 201 10.45 -0.82 -10.78
C ARG A 201 11.45 0.33 -10.63
N LEU A 202 11.66 1.13 -11.68
CA LEU A 202 12.54 2.30 -11.62
C LEU A 202 11.99 3.33 -10.64
N LYS A 203 10.70 3.66 -10.72
CA LYS A 203 10.07 4.63 -9.80
C LYS A 203 9.97 4.12 -8.36
N MET A 204 9.86 2.81 -8.14
CA MET A 204 9.90 2.24 -6.79
C MET A 204 11.22 2.56 -6.08
N LYS A 205 12.35 2.59 -6.80
CA LYS A 205 13.68 2.84 -6.21
C LYS A 205 13.72 4.16 -5.45
N GLU A 206 13.09 5.21 -5.99
CA GLU A 206 13.00 6.53 -5.35
C GLU A 206 12.34 6.50 -3.95
N TRP A 207 11.52 5.49 -3.71
CA TRP A 207 10.79 5.30 -2.46
C TRP A 207 11.49 4.34 -1.50
N VAL A 208 12.03 3.24 -2.03
CA VAL A 208 12.61 2.15 -1.23
C VAL A 208 14.10 2.31 -0.96
N GLU A 209 14.78 3.26 -1.61
CA GLU A 209 16.22 3.44 -1.48
C GLU A 209 16.68 3.57 -0.02
N GLY A 210 17.77 2.87 0.30
CA GLY A 210 18.36 2.86 1.63
C GLY A 210 17.51 2.13 2.68
N TRP A 211 16.50 1.34 2.27
CA TRP A 211 15.70 0.54 3.19
C TRP A 211 16.58 -0.45 3.94
N ARG A 212 16.75 -0.19 5.23
CA ARG A 212 17.50 -1.02 6.16
C ARG A 212 17.20 -0.62 7.59
#